data_AF-A0A1B6CBH1-F1
#
_entry.id   AF-A0A1B6CBH1-F1
#
_cell.length_a   1.000
_cell.length_b   1.000
_cell.length_c   1.000
_cell.angle_alpha   90.00
_cell.angle_beta   90.00
_cell.angle_gamma   90.00
#
_symmetry.space_group_name_H-M   'P 1'
#
loop_
_entity.id
_entity.type
_entity.pdbx_description
1 polymer ?
#
loop_
_entity_poly.entity_id
_entity_poly.type
_entity_poly.pdbx_seq_one_letter_code
_entity_poly.pdbx_strand_id
1 'polypeptide(L)'
;GNAVERHRIGSLNCEGKIVVDMFAGLGYFTLPYLVHAKAEHVYACDLNSHAIEALRNNLDLNKVADKCTILHGDVLKTCPEGKADHVNLGLIPSCEKFWECC
;
A
#
# COMPACT_ATOMS: atom_id res chain seq x y z
N GLY A 1 13.35 -10.68 -9.25
CA GLY A 1 11.94 -10.39 -9.63
C GLY A 1 11.09 -10.39 -8.38
N ASN A 2 10.04 -9.56 -8.31
CA ASN A 2 9.36 -9.21 -7.05
C ASN A 2 8.45 -10.32 -6.46
N ALA A 3 8.36 -11.48 -7.11
CA ALA A 3 7.46 -12.57 -6.69
C ALA A 3 7.77 -13.13 -5.29
N VAL A 4 9.05 -13.17 -4.91
CA VAL A 4 9.49 -13.60 -3.58
C VAL A 4 9.00 -12.62 -2.51
N GLU A 5 9.12 -11.32 -2.78
CA GLU A 5 8.73 -10.28 -1.83
C GLU A 5 7.20 -10.22 -1.64
N ARG A 6 6.44 -10.45 -2.71
CA ARG A 6 4.99 -10.60 -2.63
C ARG A 6 4.56 -11.75 -1.71
N HIS A 7 5.26 -12.88 -1.77
CA HIS A 7 4.98 -14.02 -0.90
C HIS A 7 5.40 -13.73 0.55
N ARG A 8 6.54 -13.06 0.77
CA ARG A 8 7.00 -12.66 2.10
C ARG A 8 6.04 -11.69 2.78
N ILE A 9 5.51 -10.70 2.06
CA ILE A 9 4.52 -9.76 2.61
C ILE A 9 3.22 -10.48 2.94
N GLY A 10 2.77 -11.39 2.07
CA GLY A 10 1.57 -12.17 2.34
C GLY A 10 1.66 -13.11 3.55
N SER A 11 2.87 -13.45 4.02
CA SER A 11 3.08 -14.27 5.22
C SER A 11 3.24 -13.45 6.51
N LEU A 12 3.25 -12.12 6.43
CA LEU A 12 3.24 -11.26 7.61
C LEU A 12 1.89 -11.36 8.32
N ASN A 13 1.89 -11.25 9.65
CA ASN A 13 0.65 -11.04 10.41
C ASN A 13 0.44 -9.54 10.65
N CYS A 14 -0.50 -8.96 9.91
CA CYS A 14 -0.92 -7.56 9.99
C CYS A 14 -2.33 -7.41 10.56
N GLU A 15 -2.89 -8.44 11.20
CA GLU A 15 -4.20 -8.34 11.85
C GLU A 15 -4.19 -7.22 12.91
N GLY A 16 -5.20 -6.34 12.83
CA GLY A 16 -5.30 -5.15 13.69
C GLY A 16 -4.31 -4.03 13.39
N LYS A 17 -3.57 -4.09 12.28
CA LYS A 17 -2.57 -3.08 11.90
C LYS A 17 -3.03 -2.23 10.73
N ILE A 18 -2.68 -0.95 10.79
CA ILE A 18 -2.80 0.00 9.69
C ILE A 18 -1.49 0.02 8.91
N VAL A 19 -1.57 -0.18 7.60
CA VAL A 19 -0.41 -0.14 6.69
C VAL A 19 -0.49 1.06 5.78
N VAL A 20 0.64 1.72 5.53
CA VAL A 20 0.78 2.72 4.46
C VAL A 20 1.62 2.14 3.33
N ASP A 21 1.07 2.07 2.13
CA ASP A 21 1.78 1.73 0.89
C ASP A 21 2.05 3.02 0.11
N MET A 22 3.28 3.52 0.18
CA MET A 22 3.65 4.83 -0.37
C MET A 22 3.71 4.87 -1.90
N PHE A 23 3.78 3.70 -2.55
CA PHE A 23 3.88 3.53 -4.00
C PHE A 23 3.02 2.36 -4.45
N ALA A 24 1.70 2.49 -4.26
CA ALA A 24 0.77 1.37 -4.38
C ALA A 24 0.65 0.84 -5.81
N GLY A 25 0.81 1.70 -6.82
CA GLY A 25 0.63 1.35 -8.22
C GLY A 25 -0.74 0.71 -8.45
N LEU A 26 -0.74 -0.45 -9.10
CA LEU A 26 -1.93 -1.26 -9.34
C LEU A 26 -2.32 -2.15 -8.14
N GLY A 27 -1.61 -2.03 -7.01
CA GLY A 27 -1.85 -2.80 -5.79
C GLY A 27 -0.94 -4.00 -5.58
N TYR A 28 0.31 -3.95 -6.08
CA TYR A 28 1.22 -5.09 -6.03
C TYR A 28 1.49 -5.60 -4.61
N PHE A 29 1.62 -4.68 -3.65
CA PHE A 29 1.81 -4.98 -2.23
C PHE A 29 0.57 -4.71 -1.39
N THR A 30 -0.18 -3.63 -1.72
CA THR A 30 -1.49 -3.34 -1.12
C THR A 30 -2.41 -4.55 -1.05
N LEU A 31 -2.58 -5.30 -2.16
CA LEU A 31 -3.49 -6.45 -2.18
C LEU A 31 -3.00 -7.62 -1.30
N PRO A 32 -1.72 -8.05 -1.35
CA PRO A 32 -1.19 -9.00 -0.38
C PRO A 32 -1.37 -8.60 1.09
N TYR A 33 -1.17 -7.32 1.44
CA TYR A 33 -1.39 -6.86 2.82
C TYR A 33 -2.86 -7.03 3.25
N LEU A 34 -3.80 -6.70 2.37
CA LEU A 34 -5.24 -6.80 2.65
C LEU A 34 -5.74 -8.25 2.67
N VAL A 35 -5.39 -9.03 1.64
CA VAL A 35 -5.97 -10.35 1.39
C VAL A 35 -5.27 -11.46 2.19
N HIS A 36 -3.94 -11.40 2.30
CA HIS A 36 -3.15 -12.48 2.92
C HIS A 36 -2.66 -12.12 4.31
N ALA A 37 -2.06 -10.94 4.47
CA ALA A 37 -1.54 -10.49 5.77
C ALA A 37 -2.64 -9.99 6.72
N LYS A 38 -3.88 -9.83 6.22
CA LYS A 38 -5.07 -9.40 6.97
C LYS A 38 -4.90 -8.05 7.67
N ALA A 39 -4.23 -7.10 7.01
CA ALA A 39 -4.21 -5.71 7.47
C ALA A 39 -5.63 -5.21 7.78
N GLU A 40 -5.79 -4.49 8.89
CA GLU A 40 -7.08 -3.89 9.24
C GLU A 40 -7.46 -2.84 8.20
N HIS A 41 -6.50 -2.00 7.83
CA HIS A 41 -6.67 -0.96 6.83
C HIS A 41 -5.37 -0.70 6.09
N VAL A 42 -5.46 -0.34 4.80
CA VAL A 42 -4.33 0.12 4.00
C VAL A 42 -4.58 1.50 3.43
N TYR A 43 -3.64 2.42 3.63
CA TYR A 43 -3.57 3.68 2.93
C TYR A 43 -2.64 3.54 1.73
N ALA A 44 -3.18 3.58 0.53
CA ALA A 44 -2.47 3.37 -0.72
C ALA A 44 -2.23 4.72 -1.42
N CYS A 45 -0.97 5.17 -1.48
CA CYS A 45 -0.57 6.41 -2.14
C CYS A 45 -0.07 6.12 -3.56
N ASP A 46 -0.52 6.92 -4.52
CA ASP A 46 0.09 6.96 -5.86
C ASP A 46 -0.18 8.30 -6.54
N LEU A 47 0.70 8.70 -7.45
CA LEU A 47 0.57 9.91 -8.25
C LEU A 47 -0.16 9.64 -9.57
N ASN A 48 -0.04 8.42 -10.12
CA ASN A 48 -0.54 8.07 -11.43
C ASN A 48 -2.03 7.70 -11.40
N SER A 49 -2.85 8.52 -12.05
CA SER A 49 -4.31 8.31 -12.12
C SER A 49 -4.70 6.99 -12.77
N HIS A 50 -3.96 6.52 -13.78
CA HIS A 50 -4.22 5.22 -14.42
C HIS A 50 -3.92 4.06 -13.49
N ALA A 51 -2.86 4.19 -12.66
CA ALA A 51 -2.54 3.18 -11.67
C ALA A 51 -3.63 3.09 -10.60
N ILE A 52 -4.13 4.24 -10.15
CA ILE A 52 -5.23 4.34 -9.19
C ILE A 52 -6.52 3.71 -9.72
N GLU A 53 -6.89 3.98 -10.97
CA GLU A 53 -8.09 3.40 -11.57
C GLU A 53 -8.02 1.87 -11.57
N ALA A 54 -6.89 1.31 -11.99
CA ALA A 54 -6.68 -0.12 -11.96
C ALA A 54 -6.57 -0.69 -10.53
N LEU A 55 -6.00 0.05 -9.58
CA LEU A 55 -6.02 -0.32 -8.16
C LEU A 55 -7.45 -0.41 -7.62
N ARG A 56 -8.31 0.56 -7.93
CA ARG A 56 -9.74 0.52 -7.54
C ARG A 56 -10.41 -0.75 -8.05
N ASN A 57 -10.26 -1.03 -9.35
CA ASN A 57 -10.80 -2.24 -9.96
C ASN A 57 -10.27 -3.51 -9.27
N ASN A 58 -8.98 -3.56 -8.95
CA ASN A 58 -8.39 -4.71 -8.27
C ASN A 58 -8.90 -4.87 -6.83
N LEU A 59 -9.08 -3.78 -6.08
CA LEU A 59 -9.66 -3.82 -4.74
C LEU A 59 -11.09 -4.35 -4.76
N ASP A 60 -11.90 -3.91 -5.73
CA ASP A 60 -13.26 -4.38 -5.92
C ASP A 60 -13.30 -5.87 -6.29
N LEU A 61 -12.46 -6.29 -7.25
CA LEU A 61 -12.33 -7.70 -7.66
C LEU A 61 -11.94 -8.62 -6.50
N ASN A 62 -11.11 -8.13 -5.58
CA ASN A 62 -10.69 -8.88 -4.39
C ASN A 62 -11.62 -8.67 -3.18
N LYS A 63 -12.67 -7.84 -3.29
CA LYS A 63 -13.65 -7.55 -2.24
C LYS A 63 -13.02 -7.00 -0.95
N VAL A 64 -12.05 -6.10 -1.11
CA VAL A 64 -11.33 -5.45 0.00
C VAL A 64 -11.30 -3.92 -0.13
N ALA A 65 -12.16 -3.36 -0.99
CA ALA A 65 -12.22 -1.92 -1.22
C ALA A 65 -12.63 -1.12 0.03
N ASP A 66 -13.41 -1.72 0.94
CA ASP A 66 -13.82 -1.14 2.22
C ASP A 66 -12.66 -0.94 3.21
N LYS A 67 -11.58 -1.70 3.04
CA LYS A 67 -10.39 -1.68 3.91
C LYS A 67 -9.22 -0.91 3.32
N CYS A 68 -9.45 -0.17 2.23
CA CYS A 68 -8.40 0.56 1.54
C CYS A 68 -8.82 2.00 1.29
N THR A 69 -7.96 2.95 1.66
CA THR A 69 -8.10 4.35 1.28
C THR A 69 -7.03 4.71 0.27
N ILE A 70 -7.46 5.10 -0.94
CA ILE A 70 -6.54 5.57 -1.98
C ILE A 70 -6.31 7.07 -1.81
N LEU A 71 -5.04 7.44 -1.70
CA LEU A 71 -4.56 8.80 -1.54
C LEU A 71 -3.89 9.24 -2.84
N HIS A 72 -4.67 9.83 -3.73
CA HIS A 72 -4.17 10.32 -5.02
C HIS A 72 -3.36 11.61 -4.83
N GLY A 73 -2.08 11.58 -5.18
CA GLY A 73 -1.24 12.76 -5.22
C GLY A 73 0.23 12.48 -4.95
N ASP A 74 0.97 13.54 -4.69
CA ASP A 74 2.36 13.45 -4.24
C ASP A 74 2.39 12.89 -2.82
N VAL A 75 3.07 11.75 -2.63
CA VAL A 75 3.16 11.06 -1.34
C VAL A 75 3.73 11.96 -0.24
N LEU A 76 4.60 12.92 -0.58
CA LEU A 76 5.14 13.90 0.39
C LEU A 76 4.05 14.82 0.97
N LYS A 77 2.88 14.89 0.34
CA LYS A 77 1.76 15.74 0.74
C LYS A 77 0.55 14.92 1.19
N THR A 78 0.47 13.66 0.78
CA THR A 78 -0.69 12.81 1.00
C THR A 78 -0.45 11.71 2.02
N CYS A 79 0.80 11.35 2.35
CA CYS A 79 1.10 10.33 3.38
C CYS A 79 0.41 10.71 4.71
N PRO A 80 -0.33 9.79 5.34
CA PRO A 80 -0.98 10.08 6.60
C PRO A 80 0.02 10.03 7.76
N GLU A 81 0.34 11.20 8.33
CA GLU A 81 1.23 11.32 9.49
C GLU A 81 0.66 10.63 10.74
N GLY A 82 1.49 9.83 11.43
CA GLY A 82 1.18 9.25 12.74
C GLY A 82 0.07 8.18 12.77
N LYS A 83 -0.34 7.65 11.60
CA LYS A 83 -1.42 6.64 11.50
C LYS A 83 -0.97 5.23 11.15
N ALA A 84 0.31 5.01 10.84
CA ALA A 84 0.80 3.72 10.34
C ALA A 84 1.49 2.89 11.42
N ASP A 85 1.08 1.62 11.56
CA ASP A 85 1.84 0.62 12.31
C ASP A 85 2.95 -0.02 11.44
N HIS A 86 2.78 0.04 10.12
CA HIS A 86 3.73 -0.46 9.14
C HIS A 86 3.75 0.39 7.87
N VAL A 87 4.95 0.67 7.35
CA VAL A 87 5.14 1.43 6.12
C VAL A 87 5.83 0.55 5.08
N ASN A 88 5.20 0.40 3.91
CA ASN A 88 5.76 -0.28 2.76
C ASN A 88 6.37 0.74 1.78
N LEU A 89 7.68 0.64 1.58
CA LEU A 89 8.48 1.49 0.69
C LEU A 89 8.92 0.66 -0.53
N GLY A 90 8.00 0.45 -1.47
CA GLY A 90 8.20 -0.40 -2.65
C GLY A 90 8.98 0.21 -3.82
N LEU A 91 9.87 1.20 -3.60
CA LEU A 91 10.58 1.92 -4.66
C LEU A 91 12.10 1.61 -4.67
N ILE A 92 12.64 1.29 -5.85
CA ILE A 92 14.07 1.03 -6.12
C ILE A 92 14.53 2.10 -7.14
N PRO A 93 15.73 2.71 -7.02
CA PRO A 93 16.88 2.30 -6.19
C PRO A 93 17.01 2.94 -4.81
N SER A 94 16.24 3.98 -4.46
CA SER A 94 16.27 4.57 -3.12
C SER A 94 14.91 5.15 -2.72
N CYS A 95 14.56 4.96 -1.45
CA CYS A 95 13.40 5.56 -0.77
C CYS A 95 13.81 6.60 0.29
N GLU A 96 15.09 6.95 0.41
CA GLU A 96 15.62 7.77 1.52
C GLU A 96 14.89 9.12 1.67
N LYS A 97 14.49 9.73 0.55
CA LYS A 97 13.75 10.99 0.52
C LYS A 97 12.37 10.91 1.22
N PHE A 98 11.83 9.71 1.43
CA PHE A 98 10.48 9.48 1.95
C PHE A 98 10.46 8.97 3.39
N TRP A 99 11.62 8.81 4.03
CA TRP A 99 11.72 8.29 5.41
C TRP A 99 11.09 9.20 6.47
N GLU A 100 10.94 10.50 6.20
CA GLU A 100 10.37 11.46 7.15
C GLU A 100 8.88 11.75 6.91
N CYS A 101 8.24 11.12 5.91
CA CYS A 101 6.88 11.44 5.51
C CYS A 101 5.79 10.82 6.38
N CYS A 102 6.18 9.81 7.15
CA CYS A 102 5.36 8.98 8.00
C CYS A 102 6.32 8.44 9.09
#